data_AF-A0A662SJU3-F1
#
_entry.id   AF-A0A662SJU3-F1
#
_cell.length_a   1.000
_cell.length_b   1.000
_cell.length_c   1.000
_cell.angle_alpha   90.00
_cell.angle_beta   90.00
_cell.angle_gamma   90.00
#
_symmetry.space_group_name_H-M   'P 1'
#
loop_
_entity.id
_entity.type
_entity.pdbx_description
1 polymer ?
#
loop_
_entity_poly.entity_id
_entity_poly.type
_entity_poly.pdbx_seq_one_letter_code
_entity_poly.pdbx_strand_id
1 'polypeptide(L)'
;LYESFIRGEEEYGEVWQKVIAPLNLEDLLRVKGQGVDEVEVPADLWARVLFDYIVAYRDEVVERPLLLNSLIPIYYIRTLSFVNSTKEMEIKEAEEFLEEECRIMEAEKYYLIAKWNQTPRRDGLPSIAQFLAEAC
;
A
#
# COMPACT_ATOMS: atom_id res chain seq x y z
N LEU A 1 -7.61 3.45 15.93
CA LEU A 1 -7.00 3.07 14.63
C LEU A 1 -7.48 1.68 14.19
N TYR A 2 -7.28 0.64 15.00
CA TYR A 2 -7.74 -0.73 14.70
C TYR A 2 -9.24 -0.84 14.35
N GLU A 3 -10.13 -0.34 15.21
CA GLU A 3 -11.59 -0.38 14.93
C GLU A 3 -12.01 0.37 13.66
N SER A 4 -11.26 1.40 13.27
CA SER A 4 -11.51 2.11 12.01
C SER A 4 -11.11 1.25 10.81
N PHE A 5 -10.06 0.43 10.92
CA PHE A 5 -9.71 -0.56 9.90
C PHE A 5 -10.78 -1.64 9.76
N ILE A 6 -11.25 -2.20 10.88
CA ILE A 6 -12.30 -3.24 10.87
C ILE A 6 -13.58 -2.73 10.22
N ARG A 7 -14.06 -1.54 10.60
CA ARG A 7 -15.23 -0.91 9.95
C ARG A 7 -14.96 -0.61 8.48
N GLY A 8 -13.74 -0.20 8.16
CA GLY A 8 -13.33 0.06 6.78
C GLY A 8 -13.36 -1.17 5.89
N GLU A 9 -13.01 -2.34 6.41
CA GLU A 9 -13.15 -3.60 5.68
C GLU A 9 -14.62 -3.93 5.38
N GLU A 10 -15.50 -3.75 6.37
CA GLU A 10 -16.95 -3.96 6.19
C GLU A 10 -17.53 -3.01 5.13
N GLU A 11 -17.06 -1.76 5.12
CA GLU A 11 -17.55 -0.71 4.23
C GLU A 11 -16.94 -0.78 2.81
N TYR A 12 -15.66 -1.10 2.69
CA TYR A 12 -14.88 -1.01 1.44
C TYR A 12 -14.37 -2.35 0.92
N GLY A 13 -14.74 -3.48 1.53
CA GLY A 13 -14.24 -4.80 1.13
C GLY A 13 -14.40 -5.13 -0.36
N GLU A 14 -15.52 -4.75 -0.97
CA GLU A 14 -15.72 -4.91 -2.42
C GLU A 14 -14.79 -4.02 -3.26
N VAL A 15 -14.47 -2.82 -2.78
CA VAL A 15 -13.51 -1.93 -3.43
C VAL A 15 -12.11 -2.52 -3.33
N TRP A 16 -11.73 -3.00 -2.14
CA TRP A 16 -10.43 -3.63 -1.90
C TRP A 16 -10.22 -4.85 -2.79
N GLN A 17 -11.23 -5.72 -2.96
CA GLN A 17 -11.17 -6.87 -3.86
C GLN A 17 -10.95 -6.49 -5.34
N LYS A 18 -11.44 -5.31 -5.77
CA LYS A 18 -11.26 -4.82 -7.14
C LYS A 18 -9.91 -4.14 -7.35
N VAL A 19 -9.35 -3.53 -6.30
CA VAL A 19 -8.18 -2.64 -6.37
C VAL A 19 -6.89 -3.39 -6.02
N ILE A 20 -6.90 -4.12 -4.92
CA ILE A 20 -5.72 -4.72 -4.28
C ILE A 20 -5.51 -6.12 -4.86
N ALA A 21 -4.27 -6.48 -5.18
CA ALA A 21 -3.96 -7.81 -5.65
C ALA A 21 -4.36 -8.87 -4.59
N PRO A 22 -4.92 -10.03 -4.97
CA PRO A 22 -5.51 -10.98 -4.01
C PRO A 22 -4.58 -11.39 -2.87
N LEU A 23 -3.30 -11.65 -3.16
CA LEU A 23 -2.32 -12.02 -2.14
C LEU A 23 -2.02 -10.87 -1.17
N ASN A 24 -1.85 -9.65 -1.67
CA ASN A 24 -1.65 -8.48 -0.82
C ASN A 24 -2.88 -8.20 0.06
N LEU A 25 -4.09 -8.42 -0.48
CA LEU A 25 -5.33 -8.27 0.29
C LEU A 25 -5.43 -9.34 1.38
N GLU A 26 -5.10 -10.59 1.06
CA GLU A 26 -5.07 -11.67 2.05
C GLU A 26 -4.09 -11.33 3.20
N ASP A 27 -2.85 -10.94 2.86
CA ASP A 27 -1.83 -10.56 3.82
C ASP A 27 -2.29 -9.37 4.68
N LEU A 28 -2.90 -8.35 4.06
CA LEU A 28 -3.44 -7.18 4.77
C LEU A 28 -4.55 -7.56 5.76
N LEU A 29 -5.42 -8.51 5.42
CA LEU A 29 -6.53 -8.91 6.29
C LEU A 29 -6.10 -9.82 7.46
N ARG A 30 -4.90 -10.39 7.43
CA ARG A 30 -4.38 -11.19 8.56
C ARG A 30 -4.19 -10.38 9.84
N VAL A 31 -4.08 -9.05 9.74
CA VAL A 31 -3.99 -8.14 10.90
C VAL A 31 -5.20 -8.28 11.84
N LYS A 32 -6.35 -8.77 11.36
CA LYS A 32 -7.55 -9.00 12.17
C LYS A 32 -7.37 -10.09 13.23
N GLY A 33 -6.39 -10.97 13.04
CA GLY A 33 -6.05 -12.03 13.99
C GLY A 33 -5.01 -11.63 15.03
N GLN A 34 -4.44 -10.42 14.92
CA GLN A 34 -3.39 -9.94 15.81
C GLN A 34 -3.98 -9.16 16.99
N GLY A 35 -3.26 -9.14 18.12
CA GLY A 35 -3.55 -8.21 19.20
C GLY A 35 -3.32 -6.76 18.75
N VAL A 36 -4.08 -5.79 19.28
CA VAL A 36 -3.98 -4.38 18.88
C VAL A 36 -2.55 -3.83 19.02
N ASP A 37 -1.83 -4.25 20.06
CA ASP A 37 -0.44 -3.87 20.34
C ASP A 37 0.60 -4.66 19.54
N GLU A 38 0.16 -5.68 18.79
CA GLU A 38 0.98 -6.58 17.97
C GLU A 38 0.70 -6.41 16.47
N VAL A 39 -0.18 -5.47 16.11
CA VAL A 39 -0.50 -5.19 14.71
C VAL A 39 0.76 -4.83 13.95
N GLU A 40 1.00 -5.53 12.86
CA GLU A 40 2.12 -5.30 11.96
C GLU A 40 1.64 -5.22 10.51
N VAL A 41 2.01 -4.14 9.83
CA VAL A 41 1.83 -3.96 8.38
C VAL A 41 3.21 -3.67 7.80
N PRO A 42 3.91 -4.71 7.29
CA PRO A 42 5.24 -4.57 6.73
C PRO A 42 5.31 -3.49 5.63
N ALA A 43 6.44 -2.79 5.55
CA ALA A 43 6.64 -1.70 4.58
C ALA A 43 6.51 -2.16 3.12
N ASP A 44 6.94 -3.38 2.79
CA ASP A 44 6.81 -3.95 1.45
C ASP A 44 5.34 -4.20 1.08
N LEU A 45 4.54 -4.74 2.00
CA LEU A 45 3.11 -4.91 1.82
C LEU A 45 2.43 -3.55 1.64
N TRP A 46 2.77 -2.56 2.47
CA TRP A 46 2.25 -1.20 2.36
C TRP A 46 2.57 -0.57 1.01
N ALA A 47 3.82 -0.71 0.53
CA ALA A 47 4.21 -0.23 -0.80
C ALA A 47 3.39 -0.88 -1.91
N ARG A 48 3.27 -2.22 -1.90
CA ARG A 48 2.50 -2.96 -2.91
C ARG A 48 1.02 -2.54 -2.92
N VAL A 49 0.41 -2.33 -1.76
CA VAL A 49 -0.97 -1.81 -1.65
C VAL A 49 -1.06 -0.39 -2.23
N LEU A 50 -0.15 0.53 -1.88
CA LEU A 50 -0.14 1.87 -2.48
C LEU A 50 0.02 1.84 -4.01
N PHE A 51 0.88 0.95 -4.51
CA PHE A 51 1.07 0.76 -5.96
C PHE A 51 -0.18 0.21 -6.64
N ASP A 52 -0.91 -0.69 -5.98
CA ASP A 52 -2.21 -1.17 -6.44
C ASP A 52 -3.22 -0.01 -6.57
N TYR A 53 -3.26 0.89 -5.58
CA TYR A 53 -4.09 2.10 -5.61
C TYR A 53 -3.67 3.09 -6.69
N ILE A 54 -2.38 3.29 -6.91
CA ILE A 54 -1.86 4.16 -7.97
C ILE A 54 -2.31 3.69 -9.35
N VAL A 55 -2.21 2.38 -9.62
CA VAL A 55 -2.69 1.78 -10.88
C VAL A 55 -4.21 1.89 -10.99
N ALA A 56 -4.95 1.59 -9.91
CA ALA A 56 -6.40 1.68 -9.90
C ALA A 56 -6.93 3.11 -10.12
N TYR A 57 -6.22 4.12 -9.61
CA TYR A 57 -6.53 5.52 -9.83
C TYR A 57 -6.34 5.91 -11.30
N ARG A 58 -5.24 5.49 -11.92
CA ARG A 58 -4.97 5.71 -13.35
C ARG A 58 -6.01 5.04 -14.23
N ASP A 59 -6.36 3.79 -13.91
CA ASP A 59 -7.27 2.97 -14.74
C ASP A 59 -8.75 3.26 -14.47
N GLU A 60 -9.03 4.11 -13.47
CA GLU A 60 -10.39 4.49 -13.06
C GLU A 60 -11.24 3.26 -12.71
N VAL A 61 -10.64 2.31 -11.96
CA VAL A 61 -11.28 1.04 -11.56
C VAL A 61 -12.57 1.28 -10.76
N VAL A 62 -12.59 2.34 -9.96
CA VAL A 62 -13.78 2.87 -9.26
C VAL A 62 -13.72 4.40 -9.25
N GLU A 63 -14.80 5.06 -8.81
CA GLU A 63 -14.82 6.51 -8.66
C GLU A 63 -13.70 7.02 -7.73
N ARG A 64 -12.99 8.07 -8.13
CA ARG A 64 -11.79 8.56 -7.41
C ARG A 64 -12.06 8.88 -5.93
N PRO A 65 -13.16 9.54 -5.54
CA PRO A 65 -13.45 9.75 -4.12
C PRO A 65 -13.64 8.43 -3.36
N LEU A 66 -14.35 7.47 -3.95
CA LEU A 66 -14.55 6.14 -3.35
C LEU A 66 -13.23 5.39 -3.21
N LEU A 67 -12.37 5.45 -4.23
CA LEU A 67 -11.03 4.87 -4.18
C LEU A 67 -10.24 5.47 -3.01
N LEU A 68 -10.09 6.79 -2.96
CA LEU A 68 -9.29 7.45 -1.92
C LEU A 68 -9.88 7.25 -0.53
N ASN A 69 -11.20 7.26 -0.37
CA ASN A 69 -11.85 6.99 0.92
C ASN A 69 -11.58 5.56 1.40
N SER A 70 -11.57 4.58 0.50
CA SER A 70 -11.26 3.19 0.84
C SER A 70 -9.81 2.96 1.30
N LEU A 71 -8.89 3.89 1.00
CA LEU A 71 -7.50 3.82 1.45
C LEU A 71 -7.33 4.27 2.91
N ILE A 72 -8.24 5.13 3.40
CA ILE A 72 -8.13 5.75 4.74
C ILE A 72 -8.06 4.69 5.86
N PRO A 73 -8.91 3.65 5.90
CA PRO A 73 -8.82 2.62 6.93
C PRO A 73 -7.50 1.83 6.88
N ILE A 74 -6.96 1.59 5.68
CA ILE A 74 -5.66 0.92 5.49
C ILE A 74 -4.53 1.80 6.03
N TYR A 75 -4.58 3.10 5.76
CA TYR A 75 -3.63 4.06 6.33
C TYR A 75 -3.66 4.05 7.87
N TYR A 76 -4.83 3.89 8.48
CA TYR A 76 -4.94 3.77 9.94
C TYR A 76 -4.29 2.52 10.50
N ILE A 77 -4.45 1.35 9.87
CA ILE A 77 -3.79 0.14 10.36
C ILE A 77 -2.27 0.23 10.17
N ARG A 78 -1.81 0.84 9.08
CA ARG A 78 -0.39 1.14 8.85
C ARG A 78 0.16 2.10 9.92
N THR A 79 -0.59 3.14 10.27
CA THR A 79 -0.22 4.07 11.35
C THR A 79 -0.14 3.36 12.70
N LEU A 80 -1.08 2.45 12.99
CA LEU A 80 -1.04 1.66 14.22
C LEU A 80 0.20 0.77 14.27
N SER A 81 0.53 0.10 13.17
CA SER A 81 1.76 -0.69 13.06
C SER A 81 3.01 0.17 13.31
N PHE A 82 3.09 1.36 12.71
CA PHE A 82 4.20 2.29 12.96
C PHE A 82 4.31 2.69 14.44
N VAL A 83 3.18 3.03 15.09
CA VAL A 83 3.15 3.36 16.52
C VAL A 83 3.61 2.18 17.37
N ASN A 84 3.16 0.97 17.07
CA ASN A 84 3.58 -0.23 17.80
C ASN A 84 5.09 -0.49 17.66
N SER A 85 5.66 -0.27 16.48
CA SER A 85 7.09 -0.44 16.21
C SER A 85 7.97 0.62 16.84
N THR A 86 7.47 1.84 17.07
CA THR A 86 8.29 3.00 17.46
C THR A 86 8.06 3.50 18.90
N LYS A 87 7.05 2.99 19.61
CA LYS A 87 6.65 3.51 20.94
C LYS A 87 7.74 3.53 22.01
N GLU A 88 8.71 2.62 21.94
CA GLU A 88 9.84 2.53 22.89
C GLU A 88 11.18 3.04 22.31
N MET A 89 11.18 3.59 21.09
CA MET A 89 12.39 4.05 20.40
C MET A 89 12.76 5.49 20.80
N GLU A 90 14.05 5.75 20.94
CA GLU A 90 14.55 7.13 20.95
C GLU A 90 14.48 7.74 19.53
N ILE A 91 14.59 9.07 19.44
CA ILE A 91 14.47 9.82 18.17
C ILE A 91 15.39 9.24 17.08
N LYS A 92 16.65 8.94 17.42
CA LYS A 92 17.62 8.41 16.47
C LYS A 92 17.24 7.03 15.95
N GLU A 93 16.73 6.16 16.83
CA GLU A 93 16.28 4.82 16.46
C GLU A 93 15.05 4.88 15.56
N ALA A 94 14.13 5.82 15.83
CA ALA A 94 12.96 6.06 14.98
C ALA A 94 13.34 6.58 13.58
N GLU A 95 14.37 7.43 13.47
CA GLU A 95 14.92 7.88 12.18
C GLU A 95 15.53 6.70 11.39
N GLU A 96 16.36 5.88 12.04
CA GLU A 96 16.96 4.68 11.42
C GLU A 96 15.88 3.68 10.97
N PHE A 97 14.84 3.49 11.78
CA PHE A 97 13.68 2.68 11.43
C PHE A 97 12.96 3.23 10.19
N LEU A 98 12.70 4.54 10.12
CA LEU A 98 12.07 5.17 8.97
C LEU A 98 12.91 5.05 7.69
N GLU A 99 14.23 5.18 7.79
CA GLU A 99 15.12 4.97 6.65
C GLU A 99 15.06 3.54 6.12
N GLU A 100 15.00 2.55 7.02
CA GLU A 100 14.86 1.15 6.63
C GLU A 100 13.52 0.87 5.95
N GLU A 101 12.43 1.39 6.52
CA GLU A 101 11.10 1.29 5.90
C GLU A 101 11.11 1.89 4.48
N CYS A 102 11.78 3.04 4.28
CA CYS A 102 11.93 3.65 2.96
C CYS A 102 12.71 2.75 1.99
N ARG A 103 13.82 2.13 2.43
CA ARG A 103 14.60 1.20 1.61
C ARG A 103 13.80 -0.01 1.17
N ILE A 104 13.00 -0.58 2.08
CA ILE A 104 12.11 -1.70 1.79
C ILE A 104 11.07 -1.29 0.75
N MET A 105 10.40 -0.14 0.93
CA MET A 105 9.43 0.36 -0.04
C MET A 105 10.06 0.64 -1.41
N GLU A 106 11.30 1.14 -1.47
CA GLU A 106 11.99 1.40 -2.73
C GLU A 106 12.30 0.10 -3.48
N ALA A 107 12.63 -0.98 -2.77
CA ALA A 107 12.85 -2.29 -3.37
C ALA A 107 11.61 -2.83 -4.11
N GLU A 108 10.41 -2.45 -3.66
CA GLU A 108 9.14 -2.84 -4.28
C GLU A 108 8.83 -2.08 -5.59
N LYS A 109 9.65 -1.13 -6.04
CA LYS A 109 9.39 -0.36 -7.29
C LYS A 109 9.17 -1.25 -8.52
N TYR A 110 9.80 -2.42 -8.57
CA TYR A 110 9.61 -3.38 -9.66
C TYR A 110 8.18 -3.94 -9.71
N TYR A 111 7.51 -4.07 -8.56
CA TYR A 111 6.09 -4.42 -8.50
C TYR A 111 5.23 -3.36 -9.20
N LEU A 112 5.47 -2.07 -8.90
CA LEU A 112 4.77 -0.97 -9.58
C LEU A 112 5.03 -0.98 -11.09
N ILE A 113 6.29 -1.12 -11.51
CA ILE A 113 6.64 -1.16 -12.94
C ILE A 113 5.92 -2.31 -13.64
N ALA A 114 5.94 -3.51 -13.05
CA ALA A 114 5.27 -4.67 -13.60
C ALA A 114 3.75 -4.44 -13.71
N LYS A 115 3.09 -4.00 -12.64
CA LYS A 115 1.65 -3.77 -12.62
C LYS A 115 1.23 -2.64 -13.56
N TRP A 116 1.98 -1.54 -13.59
CA TRP A 116 1.71 -0.39 -14.44
C TRP A 116 1.78 -0.74 -15.94
N ASN A 117 2.56 -1.75 -16.33
CA ASN A 117 2.67 -2.18 -17.73
C ASN A 117 1.64 -3.26 -18.15
N GLN A 118 0.82 -3.77 -17.23
CA GLN A 118 -0.18 -4.82 -17.53
C GLN A 118 -1.41 -4.30 -18.29
N THR A 119 -1.74 -3.02 -18.14
CA THR A 119 -2.88 -2.37 -18.80
C THR A 119 -2.41 -1.24 -19.72
N PRO A 120 -3.07 -1.04 -20.88
CA PRO A 120 -2.70 0.02 -21.81
C PRO A 120 -2.80 1.38 -21.14
N ARG A 121 -1.73 2.17 -21.25
CA ARG A 121 -1.67 3.50 -20.67
C ARG A 121 -2.67 4.45 -21.34
N ARG A 122 -3.58 5.02 -20.55
CA ARG A 122 -4.56 6.00 -21.02
C ARG A 122 -4.01 7.42 -21.19
N ASP A 123 -2.77 7.66 -20.75
CA ASP A 123 -2.09 8.96 -20.81
C ASP A 123 -1.23 9.15 -22.08
N GLY A 124 -1.13 8.14 -22.94
CA GLY A 124 -0.32 8.19 -24.17
C GLY A 124 1.20 8.24 -23.95
N LEU A 125 1.68 8.05 -22.71
CA LEU A 125 3.11 8.10 -22.38
C LEU A 125 3.77 6.73 -22.58
N PRO A 126 4.99 6.66 -23.16
CA PRO A 126 5.71 5.39 -23.38
C PRO A 126 5.98 4.68 -22.06
N SER A 127 5.90 3.35 -22.05
CA SER A 127 6.10 2.50 -20.87
C SER A 127 7.36 2.88 -20.09
N ILE A 128 7.41 2.71 -18.76
CA ILE A 128 8.64 2.96 -17.98
C ILE A 128 9.76 2.06 -18.51
N ALA A 129 9.43 0.88 -19.01
CA ALA A 129 10.38 0.01 -19.71
C ALA A 129 10.96 0.67 -20.97
N GLN A 130 10.14 1.36 -21.78
CA GLN A 130 10.64 2.16 -22.91
C GLN A 130 11.50 3.34 -22.43
N PHE A 131 11.09 4.05 -21.39
CA PHE A 131 11.85 5.18 -20.86
C PHE A 131 13.20 4.76 -20.25
N LEU A 132 13.26 3.60 -19.58
CA LEU A 132 14.50 3.02 -19.05
C LEU A 132 15.38 2.40 -20.14
N ALA A 133 14.79 1.84 -21.21
CA ALA A 133 15.53 1.34 -22.36
C ALA A 133 16.13 2.46 -23.22
N GLU A 134 15.53 3.65 -23.23
CA GLU A 134 16.04 4.84 -23.93
C GLU A 134 17.10 5.60 -23.11
N ALA A 135 17.24 5.31 -21.82
CA ALA A 135 18.22 5.92 -20.92
C ALA A 135 19.55 5.13 -20.82
N CYS A 136 19.66 3.98 -21.51
CA CYS A 136 20.88 3.18 -21.66
C CYS A 136 21.46 3.31 -23.07
#